data_AF-A0A355AGA6-F1
#
_entry.id   AF-A0A355AGA6-F1
#
_cell.length_a   1.000
_cell.length_b   1.000
_cell.length_c   1.000
_cell.angle_alpha   90.00
_cell.angle_beta   90.00
_cell.angle_gamma   90.00
#
_symmetry.space_group_name_H-M   'P 1'
#
loop_
_entity.id
_entity.type
_entity.pdbx_description
1 polymer ?
#
loop_
_entity_poly.entity_id
_entity_poly.type
_entity_poly.pdbx_seq_one_letter_code
_entity_poly.pdbx_strand_id
1 'polypeptide(L)' 'NNITIEKGSITINGVSLTVVNSLINQFSVAIIPYTFEHTTFGALKLNDSVNLEFDVIGKYVARITTLK' A
#
# COMPACT_ATOMS: atom_id res chain seq x y z
N ASN A 1 -8.49 0.48 12.24
CA ASN A 1 -8.16 1.75 11.57
C ASN A 1 -7.52 1.46 10.23
N ASN A 2 -8.03 2.06 9.16
CA ASN A 2 -7.42 1.95 7.83
C ASN A 2 -6.34 3.01 7.70
N ILE A 3 -5.09 2.57 7.50
CA ILE A 3 -3.95 3.47 7.34
C ILE A 3 -3.85 3.98 5.89
N THR A 4 -4.48 3.27 4.95
CA THR A 4 -4.54 3.59 3.53
C THR A 4 -5.74 4.45 3.16
N ILE A 5 -5.56 5.37 2.22
CA ILE A 5 -6.60 6.20 1.62
C ILE A 5 -6.80 5.73 0.18
N GLU A 6 -8.05 5.69 -0.29
CA GLU A 6 -8.35 5.39 -1.70
C GLU A 6 -7.66 6.42 -2.60
N LYS A 7 -7.00 5.96 -3.68
CA LYS A 7 -6.14 6.76 -4.57
C LYS A 7 -4.90 7.34 -3.89
N GLY A 8 -4.61 6.94 -2.66
CA GLY A 8 -3.34 7.24 -1.98
C GLY A 8 -2.20 6.36 -2.49
N SER A 9 -0.99 6.74 -2.11
CA SER A 9 0.24 6.00 -2.41
C SER A 9 0.53 4.95 -1.32
N ILE A 10 1.03 3.80 -1.74
CA ILE A 10 1.61 2.79 -0.86
C ILE A 10 2.84 2.18 -1.51
N THR A 11 3.83 1.84 -0.70
CA THR A 11 5.04 1.17 -1.17
C THR A 11 5.05 -0.27 -0.66
N ILE A 12 5.26 -1.23 -1.57
CA ILE A 12 5.33 -2.66 -1.27
C ILE A 12 6.65 -3.19 -1.79
N ASN A 13 7.49 -3.77 -0.91
CA ASN A 13 8.85 -4.20 -1.25
C ASN A 13 9.68 -3.13 -1.98
N GLY A 14 9.49 -1.85 -1.64
CA GLY A 14 10.16 -0.72 -2.27
C GLY A 14 9.54 -0.23 -3.59
N VAL A 15 8.48 -0.87 -4.09
CA VAL A 15 7.76 -0.46 -5.30
C VAL A 15 6.59 0.45 -4.93
N SER A 16 6.60 1.68 -5.44
CA SER A 16 5.51 2.64 -5.27
C SER A 16 4.30 2.27 -6.13
N LEU A 17 3.12 2.21 -5.52
CA LEU A 17 1.86 1.79 -6.14
C LEU A 17 0.69 2.67 -5.66
N THR A 18 -0.36 2.70 -6.47
CA THR A 18 -1.61 3.41 -6.14
C THR A 18 -2.62 2.46 -5.54
N VAL A 19 -3.19 2.83 -4.38
CA VAL A 19 -4.28 2.09 -3.73
C VAL A 19 -5.58 2.29 -4.51
N VAL A 20 -6.16 1.19 -4.99
CA VAL A 20 -7.44 1.18 -5.72
C VAL A 20 -8.62 1.05 -4.76
N ASN A 21 -8.52 0.19 -3.76
CA ASN A 21 -9.55 -0.01 -2.73
C ASN A 21 -8.90 -0.06 -1.35
N SER A 22 -9.53 0.60 -0.37
CA SER A 22 -9.09 0.61 1.03
C SER A 22 -10.21 0.06 1.93
N LEU A 23 -10.00 -1.10 2.52
CA LEU A 23 -10.94 -1.84 3.38
C LEU A 23 -10.32 -2.07 4.77
N ILE A 24 -11.13 -2.56 5.70
CA ILE A 24 -10.67 -2.86 7.07
C ILE A 24 -9.60 -3.95 7.02
N ASN A 25 -8.38 -3.59 7.42
CA ASN A 25 -7.19 -4.45 7.41
C ASN A 25 -6.82 -5.03 6.03
N GLN A 26 -7.30 -4.42 4.94
CA GLN A 26 -7.05 -4.89 3.59
C GLN A 26 -7.01 -3.71 2.62
N PHE A 27 -6.17 -3.80 1.59
CA PHE A 27 -6.19 -2.87 0.48
C PHE A 27 -5.91 -3.63 -0.81
N SER A 28 -6.21 -2.98 -1.95
CA SER A 28 -5.91 -3.50 -3.27
C SER A 28 -5.12 -2.48 -4.07
N VAL A 29 -4.22 -2.98 -4.91
CA VAL A 29 -3.41 -2.20 -5.85
C VAL A 29 -3.54 -2.82 -7.24
N ALA A 30 -3.39 -2.00 -8.28
CA ALA A 30 -3.28 -2.49 -9.65
C ALA A 30 -1.80 -2.56 -10.05
N ILE A 31 -1.40 -3.66 -10.68
CA ILE A 31 -0.03 -3.86 -11.17
C ILE A 31 -0.08 -3.89 -12.69
N ILE A 32 0.68 -3.00 -13.34
CA ILE A 32 0.83 -2.99 -14.79
C ILE A 32 1.88 -4.03 -15.23
N PRO A 33 1.84 -4.52 -16.49
CA PRO A 33 2.75 -5.56 -16.97
C PRO A 33 4.23 -5.25 -16.71
N TYR A 34 4.66 -4.02 -16.99
CA TYR A 34 6.04 -3.60 -16.74
C TYR A 34 6.47 -3.76 -15.27
N THR A 35 5.62 -3.36 -14.33
CA THR A 35 5.88 -3.54 -12.90
C THR A 35 5.90 -5.02 -12.52
N PHE A 36 5.01 -5.83 -13.09
CA PHE A 36 4.97 -7.27 -12.84
C PHE A 36 6.25 -7.98 -13.31
N GLU A 37 6.75 -7.62 -14.50
CA GLU A 37 7.92 -8.24 -15.13
C GLU A 37 9.26 -7.74 -14.56
N HIS A 38 9.33 -6.49 -14.13
CA HIS A 38 10.59 -5.85 -13.69
C HIS A 38 10.73 -5.72 -12.16
N THR A 39 9.88 -6.36 -11.37
CA THR A 39 9.97 -6.34 -9.90
C THR A 39 9.73 -7.73 -9.32
N THR A 40 9.79 -7.86 -7.99
CA THR A 40 9.56 -9.14 -7.30
C THR A 40 8.12 -9.63 -7.38
N PHE A 41 7.18 -8.81 -7.88
CA PHE A 41 5.75 -9.16 -7.93
C PHE A 41 5.44 -10.40 -8.77
N GLY A 42 6.20 -10.67 -9.83
CA GLY A 42 6.04 -11.87 -10.65
C GLY A 42 6.33 -13.19 -9.91
N ALA A 43 7.05 -13.13 -8.79
CA ALA A 43 7.43 -14.30 -7.99
C ALA A 43 6.59 -14.47 -6.71
N LEU A 44 5.78 -13.46 -6.34
CA LEU A 44 4.98 -13.50 -5.11
C LEU A 44 3.85 -14.53 -5.23
N LYS A 45 3.63 -15.25 -4.14
CA LYS A 45 2.55 -16.22 -3.99
C LYS A 45 1.58 -15.78 -2.90
N LEU A 46 0.41 -16.40 -2.90
CA LEU A 46 -0.55 -16.23 -1.83
C LEU A 46 0.11 -16.57 -0.48
N ASN A 47 -0.10 -15.70 0.51
CA ASN A 47 0.47 -15.75 1.87
C ASN A 47 1.95 -15.38 2.00
N ASP A 48 2.62 -14.93 0.94
CA ASP A 48 3.97 -14.37 1.07
C ASP A 48 3.93 -13.08 1.90
N SER A 49 4.93 -12.92 2.76
CA SER A 49 5.13 -11.69 3.52
C SER A 49 5.79 -10.63 2.64
N VAL A 50 5.34 -9.38 2.78
CA VAL A 50 5.89 -8.23 2.06
C VAL A 50 6.18 -7.09 3.02
N ASN A 51 7.15 -6.26 2.68
CA ASN A 51 7.43 -5.03 3.40
C ASN A 51 6.45 -3.94 2.94
N LEU A 52 5.76 -3.31 3.89
CA LEU A 52 4.81 -2.24 3.62
C LEU A 52 5.32 -0.92 4.18
N GLU A 53 5.32 0.10 3.34
CA GLU A 53 5.56 1.48 3.75
C GLU A 53 4.36 2.34 3.33
N PHE A 54 3.70 2.90 4.34
CA PHE A 54 2.55 3.79 4.17
C PHE A 54 2.99 5.25 4.04
N ASP A 55 2.29 5.99 3.17
CA ASP A 55 2.49 7.42 2.98
C ASP A 55 2.42 8.16 4.32
N VAL A 56 3.36 9.08 4.49
CA VAL A 56 3.55 9.93 5.66
C VAL A 56 2.32 10.81 5.90
N ILE A 57 1.61 11.23 4.84
CA ILE A 57 0.38 12.04 4.95
C ILE A 57 -0.67 11.32 5.79
N GLY A 58 -0.91 10.03 5.53
CA GLY A 58 -1.86 9.22 6.31
C GLY A 58 -1.47 9.12 7.78
N LYS A 59 -0.16 8.97 8.06
CA LYS A 59 0.37 8.95 9.43
C LYS A 59 0.20 10.30 10.15
N TYR A 60 0.42 11.42 9.45
CA TYR A 60 0.24 12.75 10.01
C TYR A 60 -1.23 13.07 10.30
N VAL A 61 -2.15 12.75 9.37
CA VAL A 61 -3.60 12.94 9.59
C VAL A 61 -4.09 12.09 10.76
N ALA A 62 -3.68 10.81 10.83
CA ALA A 62 -4.01 9.95 11.95
C ALA A 62 -3.50 10.55 13.26
N ARG A 63 -2.22 10.94 13.34
CA ARG A 63 -1.60 11.54 14.53
C ARG A 63 -2.29 12.84 14.97
N ILE A 64 -2.64 13.73 14.04
CA ILE A 64 -3.35 14.99 14.35
C ILE A 64 -4.76 14.71 14.89
N THR A 65 -5.44 13.69 14.38
CA THR A 65 -6.80 13.34 14.81
C THR A 65 -6.82 12.69 16.19
N THR A 66 -5.80 11.90 16.56
CA THR A 66 -5.68 11.30 17.90
C THR A 66 -5.15 12.26 18.97
N LEU A 67 -4.64 13.43 18.58
CA LEU A 67 -4.17 14.49 19.49
C LEU A 67 -5.28 15.46 19.91
N LYS A 68 -6.52 15.27 19.42
CA LYS A 68 -7.72 15.93 19.93
C LYS A 68 -8.37 15.09 21.02
#